data_AF-A0A0H3AKT8-F1
#
_entry.id   AF-A0A0H3AKT8-F1
#
_cell.length_a   1.000
_cell.length_b   1.000
_cell.length_c   1.000
_cell.angle_alpha   90.00
_cell.angle_beta   90.00
_cell.angle_gamma   90.00
#
_symmetry.space_group_name_H-M   'P 1'
#
loop_
_entity.id
_entity.type
_entity.pdbx_description
1 polymer ?
#
loop_
_entity_poly.entity_id
_entity_poly.type
_entity_poly.pdbx_seq_one_letter_code
_entity_poly.pdbx_strand_id
1 'polypeptide(L)'
;MSNIKNEYQGAKGLRAISELTGIPKPTLHQRIYRLGMTVEEAVNHQKGIYVKKKQHEYQGIVGLAAISRQYGVPLRTLYSRVISQGMTVEEAVNKPIRRGLNLLAKRAAQPKTQPEPQASVKASKAESVKPDLINPLWKLALGISA
;
A
#
# COMPACT_ATOMS: atom_id res chain seq x y z
N MET A 1 32.29 8.22 5.69
CA MET A 1 31.66 8.18 7.03
C MET A 1 30.35 7.42 6.91
N SER A 2 30.27 6.22 7.51
CA SER A 2 29.03 5.43 7.51
C SER A 2 27.98 6.19 8.30
N ASN A 3 26.90 6.61 7.64
CA ASN A 3 25.78 7.28 8.30
C ASN A 3 25.02 6.22 9.12
N ILE A 4 25.47 5.98 10.36
CA ILE A 4 24.91 4.97 11.25
C ILE A 4 23.61 5.56 11.82
N LYS A 5 22.48 5.16 11.24
CA LYS A 5 21.15 5.71 11.58
C LYS A 5 20.58 5.19 12.90
N ASN A 6 21.11 4.09 13.45
CA ASN A 6 20.50 3.38 14.58
C ASN A 6 21.56 3.10 15.66
N GLU A 7 21.39 3.69 16.83
CA GLU A 7 22.20 3.45 18.02
C GLU A 7 21.29 3.03 19.18
N TYR A 8 21.73 2.08 20.00
CA TYR A 8 21.02 1.63 21.20
C TYR A 8 22.02 1.18 22.25
N GLN A 9 22.01 1.80 23.44
CA GLN A 9 22.89 1.45 24.57
C GLN A 9 24.38 1.31 24.19
N GLY A 10 24.88 2.20 23.34
CA GLY A 10 26.28 2.16 22.86
C GLY A 10 26.55 1.18 21.70
N ALA A 11 25.63 0.27 21.38
CA ALA A 11 25.72 -0.51 20.15
C ALA A 11 25.33 0.34 18.93
N LYS A 12 26.23 0.35 17.95
CA LYS A 12 26.08 1.10 16.71
C LYS A 12 25.70 0.17 15.56
N GLY A 13 24.53 0.41 14.99
CA GLY A 13 23.99 -0.32 13.85
C GLY A 13 23.23 -1.59 14.22
N LEU A 14 22.36 -2.03 13.30
CA LEU A 14 21.42 -3.14 13.53
C LEU A 14 22.10 -4.47 13.87
N ARG A 15 23.34 -4.70 13.42
CA ARG A 15 24.08 -5.93 13.70
C ARG A 15 24.47 -5.99 15.18
N ALA A 16 25.12 -4.94 15.69
CA ALA A 16 25.51 -4.87 17.10
C ALA A 16 24.28 -4.92 18.03
N ILE A 17 23.20 -4.24 17.66
CA ILE A 17 21.94 -4.26 18.43
C ILE A 17 21.32 -5.67 18.42
N SER A 18 21.39 -6.38 17.30
CA SER A 18 20.91 -7.76 17.19
C SER A 18 21.71 -8.70 18.10
N GLU A 19 23.03 -8.54 18.14
CA GLU A 19 23.93 -9.32 19.01
C GLU A 19 23.69 -9.02 20.50
N LEU A 20 23.46 -7.75 20.86
CA LEU A 20 23.16 -7.36 22.25
C LEU A 20 21.79 -7.84 22.76
N THR A 21 20.75 -7.70 21.93
CA THR A 21 19.35 -7.95 22.36
C THR A 21 18.90 -9.39 22.09
N GLY A 22 19.66 -10.14 21.30
CA GLY A 22 19.25 -11.46 20.79
C GLY A 22 18.13 -11.41 19.75
N ILE A 23 17.64 -10.22 19.37
CA ILE A 23 16.58 -10.07 18.37
C ILE A 23 17.22 -10.16 16.97
N PRO A 24 16.71 -10.99 16.05
CA PRO A 24 17.26 -11.08 14.72
C PRO A 24 17.22 -9.74 13.96
N LYS A 25 18.34 -9.41 13.29
CA LYS A 25 18.45 -8.25 12.38
C LYS A 25 17.25 -8.05 11.43
N PRO A 26 16.69 -9.07 10.74
CA PRO A 26 15.52 -8.85 9.87
C PRO A 26 14.29 -8.37 10.62
N THR A 27 14.09 -8.80 11.86
CA THR A 27 13.00 -8.36 12.73
C THR A 27 13.16 -6.90 13.11
N LEU A 28 14.37 -6.50 13.56
CA LEU A 28 14.67 -5.09 13.86
C LEU A 28 14.50 -4.20 12.62
N HIS A 29 14.97 -4.65 11.45
CA HIS A 29 14.79 -3.94 10.19
C HIS A 29 13.32 -3.74 9.84
N GLN A 30 12.48 -4.79 10.00
CA GLN A 30 11.05 -4.68 9.75
C GLN A 30 10.39 -3.67 10.70
N ARG A 31 10.68 -3.75 12.00
CA ARG A 31 10.11 -2.86 13.02
C ARG A 31 10.46 -1.39 12.75
N ILE A 32 11.73 -1.10 12.51
CA ILE A 32 12.21 0.27 12.31
C ILE A 32 11.74 0.83 10.97
N TYR A 33 12.01 0.14 9.86
CA TYR A 33 11.79 0.73 8.53
C TYR A 33 10.38 0.51 7.96
N ARG A 34 9.73 -0.63 8.27
CA ARG A 34 8.39 -0.92 7.73
C ARG A 34 7.27 -0.48 8.65
N LEU A 35 7.44 -0.65 9.96
CA LEU A 35 6.46 -0.20 10.94
C LEU A 35 6.71 1.24 11.38
N GLY A 36 7.94 1.74 11.24
CA GLY A 36 8.29 3.11 11.60
C GLY A 36 8.60 3.30 13.08
N MET A 37 8.94 2.23 13.79
CA MET A 37 9.26 2.27 15.23
C MET A 37 10.62 2.92 15.48
N THR A 38 10.77 3.52 16.66
CA THR A 38 12.10 3.87 17.17
C THR A 38 12.91 2.61 17.51
N VAL A 39 14.22 2.74 17.69
CA VAL A 39 15.08 1.59 18.01
C VAL A 39 14.69 0.98 19.37
N GLU A 40 14.37 1.82 20.36
CA GLU A 40 13.96 1.38 21.69
C GLU A 40 12.60 0.67 21.67
N GLU A 41 11.61 1.26 20.98
CA GLU A 41 10.31 0.62 20.76
C GLU A 41 10.46 -0.70 20.02
N ALA A 42 11.33 -0.74 19.00
CA ALA A 42 11.58 -1.94 18.22
C ALA A 42 12.20 -3.06 19.07
N VAL A 43 13.00 -2.74 20.09
CA VAL A 43 13.55 -3.74 21.01
C VAL A 43 12.48 -4.22 21.99
N ASN A 44 11.70 -3.30 22.56
CA ASN A 44 10.66 -3.61 23.54
C ASN A 44 9.36 -4.18 22.92
N HIS A 45 9.24 -4.25 21.59
CA HIS A 45 8.02 -4.69 20.92
C HIS A 45 7.75 -6.20 21.13
N GLN A 46 6.65 -6.50 21.83
CA GLN A 46 6.17 -7.86 22.08
C GLN A 46 5.44 -8.46 20.86
N LYS A 47 5.60 -9.76 20.66
CA LYS A 47 4.94 -10.51 19.58
C LYS A 47 3.43 -10.55 19.85
N GLY A 48 2.62 -10.15 18.87
CA GLY A 48 1.15 -10.16 18.95
C GLY A 48 0.50 -8.79 19.13
N ILE A 49 1.28 -7.75 19.44
CA ILE A 49 0.78 -6.38 19.47
C ILE A 49 0.58 -5.90 18.02
N TYR A 50 -0.66 -5.54 17.66
CA TYR A 50 -0.96 -4.97 16.35
C TYR A 50 -0.45 -3.53 16.27
N VAL A 51 0.38 -3.25 15.26
CA VAL A 51 0.91 -1.91 15.01
C VAL A 51 0.45 -1.44 13.64
N LYS A 52 -0.17 -0.27 13.61
CA LYS A 52 -0.60 0.37 12.37
C LYS A 52 0.64 0.67 11.53
N LYS A 53 0.65 0.21 10.28
CA LYS A 53 1.76 0.47 9.36
C LYS A 53 1.90 1.98 9.12
N LYS A 54 3.14 2.45 9.00
CA LYS A 54 3.43 3.84 8.62
C LYS A 54 2.74 4.15 7.29
N GLN A 55 1.85 5.14 7.31
CA GLN A 55 1.23 5.64 6.10
C GLN A 55 2.19 6.63 5.42
N HIS A 56 2.22 6.60 4.10
CA HIS A 56 3.04 7.49 3.29
C HIS A 56 2.13 8.56 2.71
N GLU A 57 2.43 9.81 3.02
CA GLU A 57 1.67 10.96 2.53
C GLU A 57 2.54 11.77 1.56
N TYR A 58 1.93 12.24 0.49
CA TYR A 58 2.58 13.13 -0.48
C TYR A 58 1.56 14.06 -1.09
N GLN A 59 1.78 15.37 -0.99
CA GLN A 59 0.89 16.42 -1.51
C GLN A 59 -0.59 16.24 -1.09
N GLY A 60 -0.82 15.87 0.17
CA GLY A 60 -2.17 15.64 0.73
C GLY A 60 -2.79 14.28 0.37
N ILE A 61 -2.11 13.46 -0.43
CA ILE A 61 -2.57 12.13 -0.82
C ILE A 61 -2.02 11.10 0.16
N VAL A 62 -2.92 10.42 0.87
CA VAL A 62 -2.55 9.39 1.84
C VAL A 62 -2.49 8.02 1.16
N GLY A 63 -1.33 7.37 1.24
CA GLY A 63 -1.12 6.00 0.84
C GLY A 63 -0.49 5.83 -0.54
N LEU A 64 0.47 4.90 -0.63
CA LEU A 64 1.20 4.62 -1.87
C LEU A 64 0.30 4.19 -3.04
N ALA A 65 -0.85 3.57 -2.76
CA ALA A 65 -1.80 3.17 -3.80
C ALA A 65 -2.49 4.37 -4.45
N ALA A 66 -2.87 5.37 -3.66
CA ALA A 66 -3.46 6.61 -4.18
C ALA A 66 -2.41 7.42 -4.95
N ILE A 67 -1.22 7.57 -4.38
CA ILE A 67 -0.06 8.22 -5.04
C ILE A 67 0.26 7.51 -6.37
N SER A 68 0.28 6.18 -6.39
CA SER A 68 0.52 5.40 -7.61
C SER A 68 -0.46 5.73 -8.73
N ARG A 69 -1.75 5.86 -8.41
CA ARG A 69 -2.81 6.18 -9.37
C ARG A 69 -2.67 7.61 -9.91
N GLN A 70 -2.32 8.57 -9.06
CA GLN A 70 -2.28 9.98 -9.42
C GLN A 70 -1.04 10.35 -10.23
N TYR A 71 0.14 9.82 -9.89
CA TYR A 71 1.39 10.13 -10.59
C TYR A 71 1.76 9.11 -11.68
N GLY A 72 0.93 8.07 -11.89
CA GLY A 72 1.15 7.06 -12.94
C GLY A 72 2.37 6.14 -12.71
N VAL A 73 2.96 6.16 -11.52
CA VAL A 73 4.08 5.27 -11.16
C VAL A 73 3.52 3.95 -10.62
N PRO A 74 3.94 2.78 -11.12
CA PRO A 74 3.44 1.50 -10.62
C PRO A 74 3.67 1.33 -9.11
N LEU A 75 2.64 0.86 -8.41
CA LEU A 75 2.68 0.66 -6.95
C LEU A 75 3.88 -0.18 -6.51
N ARG A 76 4.21 -1.26 -7.23
CA ARG A 76 5.36 -2.12 -6.93
C ARG A 76 6.68 -1.36 -7.01
N THR A 77 6.81 -0.43 -7.96
CA THR A 77 7.98 0.42 -8.12
C THR A 77 8.10 1.41 -6.97
N LEU A 78 7.00 2.09 -6.61
CA LEU A 78 6.97 3.00 -5.45
C LEU A 78 7.29 2.25 -4.15
N TYR A 79 6.68 1.07 -3.94
CA TYR A 79 6.94 0.23 -2.77
C TYR A 79 8.41 -0.14 -2.65
N SER A 80 9.02 -0.60 -3.74
CA SER A 80 10.45 -0.96 -3.74
C SER A 80 11.34 0.25 -3.43
N ARG A 81 11.03 1.42 -3.98
CA ARG A 81 11.83 2.64 -3.76
C ARG A 81 11.71 3.14 -2.33
N VAL A 82 10.49 3.29 -1.84
CA VAL A 82 10.23 3.86 -0.51
C VAL A 82 10.62 2.89 0.61
N ILE A 83 10.19 1.62 0.51
CA ILE A 83 10.35 0.67 1.63
C ILE A 83 11.64 -0.13 1.54
N SER A 84 12.07 -0.51 0.33
CA SER A 84 13.28 -1.36 0.19
C SER A 84 14.54 -0.53 0.00
N GLN A 85 14.45 0.61 -0.70
CA GLN A 85 15.60 1.50 -0.91
C GLN A 85 15.62 2.67 0.08
N GLY A 86 14.56 2.87 0.86
CA GLY A 86 14.49 3.94 1.87
C GLY A 86 14.42 5.35 1.27
N MET A 87 13.96 5.50 0.02
CA MET A 87 13.81 6.80 -0.64
C MET A 87 12.59 7.55 -0.08
N THR A 88 12.61 8.87 -0.17
CA THR A 88 11.41 9.67 0.10
C THR A 88 10.36 9.43 -0.99
N VAL A 89 9.10 9.72 -0.69
CA VAL A 89 8.02 9.55 -1.67
C VAL A 89 8.25 10.48 -2.87
N GLU A 90 8.75 11.69 -2.65
CA GLU A 90 9.02 12.68 -3.71
C GLU A 90 10.12 12.19 -4.66
N GLU A 91 11.25 11.74 -4.11
CA GLU A 91 12.34 11.13 -4.89
C GLU A 91 11.84 9.89 -5.65
N ALA A 92 11.02 9.07 -4.99
CA ALA A 92 10.49 7.86 -5.57
C ALA A 92 9.54 8.13 -6.75
N VAL A 93 8.82 9.25 -6.73
CA VAL A 93 7.96 9.68 -7.85
C VAL A 93 8.80 10.26 -8.98
N ASN A 94 9.78 11.11 -8.67
CA ASN A 94 10.61 11.79 -9.67
C ASN A 94 11.60 10.87 -10.41
N LYS A 95 11.99 9.74 -9.81
CA LYS A 95 12.99 8.85 -10.40
C LYS A 95 12.48 8.13 -11.66
N PRO A 96 13.19 8.19 -12.80
CA PRO A 96 12.73 7.53 -14.03
C PRO A 96 12.68 6.01 -13.86
N ILE A 97 11.65 5.39 -14.44
CA ILE A 97 11.52 3.92 -14.46
C ILE A 97 12.37 3.41 -15.61
N ARG A 98 13.53 2.81 -15.30
CA ARG A 98 14.32 2.06 -16.29
C ARG A 98 13.54 0.80 -16.66
N ARG A 99 12.71 0.89 -17.70
CA ARG A 99 12.01 -0.25 -18.25
C ARG A 99 12.99 -1.03 -19.12
N GLY A 100 13.51 -2.14 -18.60
CA GLY A 100 13.97 -3.22 -19.47
C GLY A 100 12.81 -3.64 -20.38
N LEU A 101 13.10 -3.85 -21.67
CA LEU A 101 12.20 -4.24 -22.75
C LEU A 101 10.89 -4.90 -22.26
N ASN A 102 9.75 -4.24 -22.45
CA ASN A 102 8.41 -4.86 -22.61
C ASN A 102 7.29 -3.79 -22.73
N LEU A 103 7.57 -2.68 -23.42
CA LEU A 103 6.61 -1.58 -23.60
C LEU A 103 5.76 -1.67 -24.86
N LEU A 104 6.13 -2.53 -25.81
CA LEU A 104 5.32 -2.80 -27.00
C LEU A 104 4.17 -3.78 -26.68
N ALA A 105 4.25 -4.58 -25.61
CA ALA A 105 3.24 -5.59 -25.31
C ALA A 105 2.04 -5.11 -24.47
N LYS A 106 2.09 -3.93 -23.83
CA LYS A 106 1.01 -3.45 -22.93
C LYS A 106 0.19 -2.28 -23.44
N ARG A 107 0.58 -1.66 -24.56
CA ARG A 107 -0.20 -0.61 -25.23
C ARG A 107 -1.44 -1.14 -25.95
N ALA A 108 -1.57 -2.46 -26.11
CA ALA A 108 -2.72 -3.10 -26.75
C ALA A 108 -3.88 -3.46 -25.79
N ALA A 109 -3.75 -3.26 -24.47
CA ALA A 109 -4.63 -3.97 -23.52
C ALA A 109 -5.47 -3.12 -22.54
N GLN A 110 -5.45 -1.78 -22.52
CA GLN A 110 -6.44 -1.04 -21.70
C GLN A 110 -6.77 0.35 -22.27
N PRO A 111 -8.01 0.58 -22.75
CA PRO A 111 -8.55 1.91 -22.97
C PRO A 111 -8.91 2.60 -21.64
N LYS A 112 -9.02 3.93 -21.72
CA LYS A 112 -9.16 4.90 -20.63
C LYS A 112 -10.45 4.69 -19.81
N THR A 113 -10.36 4.79 -18.49
CA THR A 113 -11.51 5.22 -17.66
C THR A 113 -10.98 5.93 -16.41
N GLN A 114 -11.21 7.24 -16.35
CA GLN A 114 -11.04 8.04 -15.14
C GLN A 114 -12.22 7.73 -14.20
N PRO A 115 -12.04 7.50 -12.89
CA PRO A 115 -13.12 7.67 -11.95
C PRO A 115 -13.15 9.14 -11.53
N GLU A 116 -14.10 9.89 -12.09
CA GLU A 116 -14.58 11.17 -11.52
C GLU A 116 -15.24 10.94 -10.15
N PRO A 117 -15.35 12.00 -9.30
CA PRO A 117 -15.57 11.87 -7.87
C PRO A 117 -17.02 11.48 -7.57
N GLN A 118 -17.22 10.32 -6.92
CA GLN A 118 -18.54 9.93 -6.47
C GLN A 118 -18.90 10.71 -5.19
N ALA A 119 -19.74 11.71 -5.40
CA ALA A 119 -20.54 12.37 -4.37
C ALA A 119 -21.22 11.34 -3.47
N SER A 120 -21.19 11.60 -2.17
CA SER A 120 -21.87 10.85 -1.13
C SER A 120 -23.37 10.79 -1.39
N VAL A 121 -23.87 9.65 -1.86
CA VAL A 121 -25.30 9.34 -1.78
C VAL A 121 -25.54 8.63 -0.46
N LYS A 122 -26.30 9.32 0.40
CA LYS A 122 -26.76 8.84 1.70
C LYS A 122 -27.56 7.56 1.52
N ALA A 123 -27.32 6.58 2.38
CA ALA A 123 -28.15 5.39 2.50
C ALA A 123 -29.55 5.78 2.99
N SER A 124 -30.54 5.75 2.10
CA SER A 124 -31.95 5.72 2.45
C SER A 124 -32.47 4.28 2.44
N LYS A 125 -33.14 4.00 3.55
CA LYS A 125 -33.79 2.77 4.01
C LYS A 125 -34.76 2.17 2.99
N ALA A 126 -34.97 0.86 3.11
CA ALA A 126 -35.78 -0.01 2.24
C ALA A 126 -37.17 0.53 1.92
N GLU A 127 -37.51 0.57 0.63
CA GLU A 127 -38.87 0.62 0.11
C GLU A 127 -38.98 -0.32 -1.09
N SER A 128 -40.09 -1.04 -1.14
CA SER A 128 -40.32 -2.28 -1.87
C SER A 128 -40.14 -2.16 -3.39
N VAL A 129 -39.27 -3.01 -3.95
CA VAL A 129 -39.14 -3.17 -5.41
C VAL A 129 -40.35 -3.95 -5.92
N LYS A 130 -41.16 -3.29 -6.75
CA LYS A 130 -42.30 -3.87 -7.47
C LYS A 130 -41.84 -5.09 -8.30
N PRO A 131 -42.60 -6.20 -8.36
CA PRO A 131 -42.17 -7.49 -8.93
C PRO A 131 -42.07 -7.52 -10.46
N ASP A 132 -42.27 -6.41 -11.17
CA ASP A 132 -42.43 -6.40 -12.63
C ASP A 132 -41.12 -6.38 -13.44
N LEU A 133 -39.96 -6.26 -12.80
CA LEU A 133 -38.65 -6.20 -13.48
C LEU A 133 -37.85 -7.50 -13.39
N ILE A 134 -38.51 -8.65 -13.26
CA ILE A 134 -37.82 -9.94 -13.42
C ILE A 134 -37.47 -10.12 -14.90
N ASN A 135 -36.18 -10.26 -15.18
CA ASN A 135 -35.63 -10.50 -16.50
C ASN A 135 -36.36 -11.69 -17.18
N PRO A 136 -36.79 -11.58 -18.45
CA PRO A 136 -37.58 -12.62 -19.14
C PRO A 136 -36.93 -14.00 -19.14
N LEU A 137 -35.59 -14.07 -19.14
CA LEU A 137 -34.85 -15.33 -19.03
C LEU A 137 -35.05 -16.02 -17.66
N TRP A 138 -35.23 -15.25 -16.60
CA TRP A 138 -35.47 -15.77 -15.26
C TRP A 138 -36.94 -16.13 -15.03
N LYS A 139 -37.87 -15.44 -15.71
CA LYS A 139 -39.30 -15.84 -15.72
C LYS A 139 -39.50 -17.23 -16.31
N LEU A 140 -38.81 -17.53 -17.41
CA LEU A 140 -38.80 -18.87 -18.04
C LEU A 140 -38.19 -19.94 -17.13
N ALA A 141 -37.08 -19.65 -16.47
CA ALA A 141 -36.40 -20.60 -15.58
C ALA A 141 -37.21 -20.91 -14.29
N LEU A 142 -38.04 -19.97 -13.84
CA LEU A 142 -38.91 -20.13 -12.67
C LEU A 142 -40.31 -20.64 -13.02
N GLY A 143 -40.59 -20.90 -14.31
CA GLY A 143 -41.88 -21.42 -14.76
C GLY A 143 -43.05 -20.45 -14.60
N ILE A 144 -42.79 -19.15 -14.48
CA ILE A 144 -43.82 -18.12 -14.37
C ILE A 144 -44.23 -17.72 -15.80
N SER A 145 -45.24 -18.40 -16.36
CA SER A 145 -45.89 -17.98 -17.60
C SER A 145 -46.75 -16.74 -17.34
N ALA A 146 -46.64 -15.74 -18.22
CA ALA A 146 -47.53 -14.58 -18.22
C ALA A 146 -48.97 -14.97 -18.53
#